data_AF-A0A444WVZ1-F1
#
_entry.id   AF-A0A444WVZ1-F1
#
_cell.length_a   1.000
_cell.length_b   1.000
_cell.length_c   1.000
_cell.angle_alpha   90.00
_cell.angle_beta   90.00
_cell.angle_gamma   90.00
#
_symmetry.space_group_name_H-M   'P 1'
#
loop_
_entity.id
_entity.type
_entity.pdbx_description
1 polymer ?
#
loop_
_entity_poly.entity_id
_entity_poly.type
_entity_poly.pdbx_seq_one_letter_code
_entity_poly.pdbx_strand_id
1 'polypeptide(L)'
;MKIGVGLYNTSTRASSGNQIVHVEFDSFSKPEWDPKTEHVGININSISSANYTAWNASRHSNDIADAWISYNSRKKILSVSWKYHTTSTSQENTSLSQEIKKLYK
;
A
#
# COMPACT_ATOMS: atom_id res chain seq x y z
N MET A 1 16.53 11.14 -8.77
CA MET A 1 16.69 10.11 -7.72
C MET A 1 15.43 9.28 -7.70
N LYS A 2 15.52 7.95 -7.65
CA LYS A 2 14.33 7.10 -7.50
C LYS A 2 13.89 7.04 -6.02
N ILE A 3 12.60 7.10 -5.76
CA ILE A 3 11.96 7.03 -4.43
C ILE A 3 10.72 6.11 -4.48
N GLY A 4 10.11 5.82 -3.33
CA GLY A 4 8.90 4.98 -3.23
C GLY A 4 9.16 3.59 -3.79
N VAL A 5 10.00 2.83 -3.10
CA VAL A 5 10.46 1.48 -3.50
C VAL A 5 11.01 1.37 -4.93
N GLY A 6 11.49 2.48 -5.49
CA GLY A 6 12.11 2.54 -6.83
C GLY A 6 11.13 2.78 -7.98
N LEU A 7 9.85 3.04 -7.69
CA LEU A 7 8.80 3.24 -8.70
C LEU A 7 8.65 4.69 -9.16
N TYR A 8 9.07 5.68 -8.34
CA TYR A 8 8.86 7.10 -8.62
C TYR A 8 10.17 7.87 -8.81
N ASN A 9 10.12 8.95 -9.58
CA ASN A 9 11.12 10.00 -9.53
C ASN A 9 10.60 11.13 -8.64
N THR A 10 11.50 11.90 -8.01
CA THR A 10 11.13 13.03 -7.14
C THR A 10 10.21 14.01 -7.84
N SER A 11 10.44 14.29 -9.13
CA SER A 11 9.62 15.21 -9.93
C SER A 11 8.26 14.64 -10.35
N THR A 12 8.09 13.32 -10.36
CA THR A 12 6.85 12.67 -10.78
C THR A 12 6.10 12.01 -9.63
N ARG A 13 6.52 12.17 -8.38
CA ARG A 13 6.00 11.43 -7.21
C ARG A 13 4.49 11.48 -6.96
N ALA A 14 3.75 12.41 -7.57
CA ALA A 14 2.30 12.51 -7.50
C ALA A 14 1.67 12.90 -8.86
N SER A 15 2.25 12.41 -9.96
CA SER A 15 1.79 12.74 -11.32
C SER A 15 0.72 11.76 -11.80
N SER A 16 -0.41 12.27 -12.30
CA SER A 16 -1.41 11.45 -13.01
C SER A 16 -0.88 10.80 -14.29
N GLY A 17 0.27 11.26 -14.79
CA GLY A 17 1.00 10.62 -15.90
C GLY A 17 1.73 9.34 -15.49
N ASN A 18 1.96 9.10 -14.20
CA ASN A 18 2.35 7.78 -13.73
C ASN A 18 1.16 6.86 -13.98
N GLN A 19 1.28 5.84 -14.82
CA GLN A 19 0.19 4.91 -15.09
C GLN A 19 0.39 3.65 -14.24
N ILE A 20 0.52 3.84 -12.92
CA ILE A 20 0.97 2.80 -11.98
C ILE A 20 0.00 2.76 -10.81
N VAL A 21 -0.53 1.56 -10.55
CA VAL A 21 -1.25 1.22 -9.32
C VAL A 21 -0.44 0.13 -8.64
N HIS A 22 -0.15 0.29 -7.35
CA HIS A 22 0.57 -0.72 -6.57
C HIS A 22 0.02 -0.84 -5.16
N VAL A 23 0.39 -1.94 -4.52
CA VAL A 23 0.23 -2.18 -3.09
C VAL A 23 1.62 -2.09 -2.46
N GLU A 24 1.77 -1.39 -1.35
CA GLU A 24 3.02 -1.30 -0.61
C GLU A 24 2.89 -1.87 0.80
N PHE A 25 3.97 -2.47 1.29
CA PHE A 25 4.18 -2.83 2.69
C PHE A 25 5.34 -1.96 3.16
N ASP A 26 5.05 -0.78 3.69
CA ASP A 26 6.06 0.21 4.06
C ASP A 26 6.41 0.13 5.55
N SER A 27 7.61 -0.37 5.81
CA SER A 27 8.17 -0.48 7.16
C SER A 27 8.93 0.77 7.60
N PHE A 28 8.89 1.87 6.85
CA PHE A 28 9.58 3.10 7.20
C PHE A 28 8.78 4.36 6.78
N SER A 29 8.13 4.99 7.75
CA SER A 29 7.36 6.22 7.53
C SER A 29 8.26 7.43 7.18
N LYS A 30 8.07 8.03 6.00
CA LYS A 30 8.61 9.33 5.60
C LYS A 30 7.58 10.45 5.77
N PRO A 31 7.81 11.44 6.66
CA PRO A 31 6.83 12.49 6.95
C PRO A 31 6.35 13.31 5.73
N GLU A 32 7.12 13.32 4.64
CA GLU A 32 6.81 14.09 3.44
C GLU A 32 5.71 13.47 2.55
N TRP A 33 5.37 12.20 2.73
CA TRP A 33 4.33 11.52 1.93
C TRP A 33 3.61 10.34 2.62
N ASP A 34 4.14 9.83 3.73
CA ASP A 34 3.57 8.71 4.49
C ASP A 34 2.78 9.16 5.71
N PRO A 35 1.84 8.33 6.20
CA PRO A 35 1.34 8.44 7.55
C PRO A 35 2.47 8.27 8.58
N LYS A 36 2.25 8.75 9.81
CA LYS A 36 3.25 8.69 10.91
C LYS A 36 3.49 7.27 11.48
N THR A 37 3.18 6.24 10.71
CA THR A 37 3.24 4.84 11.13
C THR A 37 3.67 3.97 9.95
N GLU A 38 4.34 2.87 10.25
CA GLU A 38 4.48 1.75 9.33
C GLU A 38 3.09 1.32 8.84
N HIS A 39 2.95 1.02 7.56
CA HIS A 39 1.62 0.85 6.97
C HIS A 39 1.63 -0.08 5.75
N VAL A 40 0.45 -0.63 5.48
CA VAL A 40 0.14 -1.25 4.18
C VAL A 40 -0.75 -0.28 3.41
N GLY A 41 -0.38 -0.03 2.16
CA GLY A 41 -0.94 1.03 1.33
C GLY A 41 -1.43 0.55 -0.03
N ILE A 42 -2.46 1.23 -0.57
CA ILE A 42 -2.83 1.15 -1.99
C ILE A 42 -2.56 2.52 -2.62
N ASN A 43 -1.67 2.54 -3.61
CA ASN A 43 -1.14 3.73 -4.23
C ASN A 43 -1.66 3.85 -5.65
N ILE A 44 -2.11 5.05 -6.03
CA ILE A 44 -2.66 5.32 -7.37
C ILE A 44 -1.90 6.51 -7.94
N ASN A 45 -0.99 6.22 -8.87
CA ASN A 45 -0.19 7.22 -9.60
C ASN A 45 0.65 8.16 -8.70
N SER A 46 0.75 7.86 -7.41
CA SER A 46 1.36 8.71 -6.39
C SER A 46 2.07 7.84 -5.36
N ILE A 47 3.21 8.32 -4.86
CA ILE A 47 3.92 7.69 -3.73
C ILE A 47 3.10 7.75 -2.44
N SER A 48 2.25 8.76 -2.27
CA SER A 48 1.35 8.80 -1.12
C SER A 48 0.15 7.89 -1.39
N SER A 49 -0.08 6.97 -0.46
CA SER A 49 -1.18 6.01 -0.48
C SER A 49 -2.55 6.69 -0.60
N ALA A 50 -3.40 6.20 -1.53
CA ALA A 50 -4.79 6.64 -1.65
C ALA A 50 -5.66 6.10 -0.50
N ASN A 51 -5.31 4.92 0.01
CA ASN A 51 -5.84 4.36 1.24
C ASN A 51 -4.73 3.55 1.93
N TYR A 52 -4.74 3.49 3.26
CA TYR A 52 -3.77 2.75 4.03
C TYR A 52 -4.37 2.23 5.35
N THR A 53 -3.71 1.26 5.95
CA THR A 53 -3.94 0.85 7.34
C THR A 53 -2.61 0.74 8.07
N ALA A 54 -2.61 1.08 9.36
CA ALA A 54 -1.42 0.92 10.20
C ALA A 54 -1.01 -0.56 10.25
N TRP A 55 0.29 -0.80 10.17
CA TRP A 55 0.87 -2.14 10.13
C TRP A 55 2.17 -2.13 10.92
N ASN A 56 2.29 -2.98 11.95
CA ASN A 56 3.49 -3.04 12.77
C ASN A 56 4.44 -4.12 12.21
N ALA A 57 5.25 -3.75 11.22
CA ALA A 57 6.21 -4.65 10.58
C ALA A 57 7.18 -5.24 11.62
N SER A 58 7.63 -4.41 12.56
CA SER A 58 8.59 -4.79 13.59
C SER A 58 8.07 -5.91 14.51
N ARG A 59 6.78 -5.92 14.83
CA ARG A 59 6.14 -6.98 15.64
C ARG A 59 6.22 -8.35 14.97
N HIS A 60 6.16 -8.38 13.65
CA HIS A 60 6.14 -9.61 12.85
C HIS A 60 7.51 -9.94 12.24
N SER A 61 8.59 -9.36 12.79
CA SER A 61 9.95 -9.60 12.30
C SER A 61 10.30 -11.09 12.31
N ASN A 62 10.85 -11.57 11.20
CA ASN A 62 11.16 -12.99 10.93
C ASN A 62 9.94 -13.92 10.83
N ASP A 63 8.72 -13.39 10.75
CA ASP A 63 7.52 -14.19 10.46
C ASP A 63 7.17 -14.14 8.97
N ILE A 64 6.59 -15.23 8.47
CA ILE A 64 6.15 -15.32 7.08
C ILE A 64 4.75 -14.70 6.98
N ALA A 65 4.60 -13.77 6.03
CA ALA A 65 3.31 -13.21 5.64
C ALA A 65 2.87 -13.81 4.30
N ASP A 66 1.69 -14.42 4.29
CA ASP A 66 0.98 -14.70 3.04
C ASP A 66 0.11 -13.48 2.70
N ALA A 67 0.23 -12.98 1.47
CA ALA A 67 -0.56 -11.85 1.00
C ALA A 67 -1.40 -12.23 -0.23
N TRP A 68 -2.65 -11.79 -0.24
CA TRP A 68 -3.60 -11.97 -1.34
C TRP A 68 -4.02 -10.61 -1.88
N ILE A 69 -3.89 -10.44 -3.20
CA ILE A 69 -4.34 -9.26 -3.91
C ILE A 69 -5.39 -9.69 -4.92
N SER A 70 -6.53 -8.99 -4.93
CA SER A 70 -7.64 -9.26 -5.86
C SER A 70 -8.23 -7.97 -6.41
N TYR A 71 -8.68 -8.01 -7.66
CA TYR A 71 -9.34 -6.88 -8.31
C TYR A 71 -10.71 -7.28 -8.86
N ASN A 72 -11.76 -6.63 -8.36
CA ASN A 72 -13.10 -6.76 -8.89
C ASN A 72 -13.32 -5.70 -9.98
N SER A 73 -13.30 -6.10 -11.25
CA SER A 73 -13.41 -5.18 -12.38
C SER A 73 -14.78 -4.50 -12.53
N ARG A 74 -15.87 -5.17 -12.11
CA ARG A 74 -17.23 -4.60 -12.16
C ARG A 74 -17.40 -3.45 -11.19
N LYS A 75 -16.91 -3.64 -9.96
CA LYS A 75 -16.94 -2.62 -8.89
C LYS A 75 -15.73 -1.70 -8.91
N LYS A 76 -14.71 -2.04 -9.71
CA LYS A 76 -13.40 -1.37 -9.78
C LYS A 76 -12.66 -1.33 -8.44
N ILE A 77 -12.82 -2.34 -7.60
CA ILE A 77 -12.21 -2.38 -6.26
C ILE A 77 -10.98 -3.26 -6.30
N LEU A 78 -9.84 -2.70 -5.91
CA LEU A 78 -8.63 -3.45 -5.56
C LEU A 78 -8.69 -3.77 -4.07
N SER A 79 -8.39 -4.99 -3.69
CA SER A 79 -8.33 -5.43 -2.29
C SER A 79 -7.05 -6.19 -2.03
N VAL A 80 -6.44 -5.91 -0.88
CA VAL A 80 -5.32 -6.67 -0.34
C VAL A 80 -5.71 -7.19 1.04
N SER A 81 -5.27 -8.39 1.35
CA SER A 81 -5.30 -8.95 2.70
C SER A 81 -4.06 -9.77 2.94
N TRP A 82 -3.61 -9.88 4.19
CA TRP A 82 -2.47 -10.71 4.54
C TRP A 82 -2.71 -11.44 5.85
N LYS A 83 -1.89 -12.46 6.09
CA LYS A 83 -1.90 -13.23 7.32
C LYS A 83 -0.48 -13.67 7.67
N TYR A 84 -0.17 -13.60 8.95
CA TYR A 84 1.08 -14.07 9.52
C TYR A 84 0.99 -15.52 9.99
N HIS A 85 2.05 -16.29 9.84
CA HIS A 85 2.04 -17.71 10.18
C HIS A 85 2.06 -17.92 11.70
N THR A 86 2.88 -17.16 12.42
CA THR A 86 3.14 -17.40 13.85
C THR A 86 2.68 -16.27 14.76
N THR A 87 2.61 -15.04 14.25
CA THR A 87 2.33 -13.82 15.03
C THR A 87 0.98 -13.18 14.70
N SER A 88 0.10 -13.91 14.00
CA SER A 88 -1.27 -13.45 13.71
C SER A 88 -2.05 -13.11 14.99
N THR A 89 -2.69 -11.93 15.02
CA THR A 89 -3.65 -11.54 16.05
C THR A 89 -4.93 -11.00 15.42
N SER A 90 -6.07 -11.25 16.06
CA SER A 90 -7.37 -10.73 15.63
C SER A 90 -7.56 -9.23 15.90
N GLN A 91 -6.63 -8.60 16.62
CA GLN A 91 -6.66 -7.17 16.92
C GLN A 91 -6.12 -6.30 15.78
N GLU A 92 -5.40 -6.90 14.83
CA GLU A 92 -4.83 -6.19 13.69
C GLU A 92 -5.80 -6.17 12.52
N ASN A 93 -5.87 -5.02 11.84
CA ASN A 93 -6.58 -4.93 10.57
C ASN A 93 -5.65 -5.38 9.44
N THR A 94 -5.80 -6.63 9.01
CA THR A 94 -4.95 -7.24 7.98
C THR A 94 -5.57 -7.22 6.59
N SER A 95 -6.42 -6.23 6.31
CA SER A 95 -7.03 -6.06 5.00
C SER A 95 -7.28 -4.60 4.66
N LEU A 96 -7.26 -4.29 3.36
CA LEU A 96 -7.48 -2.96 2.82
C LEU A 96 -8.14 -3.07 1.45
N SER A 97 -9.02 -2.13 1.13
CA SER A 97 -9.61 -2.04 -0.21
C SER A 97 -9.72 -0.59 -0.67
N GLN A 98 -9.64 -0.40 -1.99
CA GLN A 98 -9.71 0.91 -2.62
C GLN A 98 -10.40 0.82 -3.98
N GLU A 99 -11.31 1.77 -4.23
CA GLU A 99 -11.88 1.96 -5.56
C GLU A 99 -10.83 2.61 -6.48
N ILE A 100 -10.53 1.95 -7.60
CA ILE A 100 -9.67 2.46 -8.65
C ILE A 100 -10.52 3.25 -9.64
N LYS A 101 -10.66 4.56 -9.38
CA LYS A 101 -11.33 5.47 -10.29
C LYS A 101 -10.45 5.72 -11.50
N LYS A 102 -11.04 5.70 -12.71
CA LYS A 102 -10.38 6.30 -13.87
C LYS A 102 -10.28 7.80 -13.60
N LEU A 103 -9.06 8.31 -13.43
CA LEU A 103 -8.80 9.72 -13.65
C LEU A 103 -8.98 9.94 -15.15
N TYR A 104 -10.13 10.50 -15.56
CA TYR A 104 -10.35 10.87 -16.95
C TYR A 104 -9.29 11.91 -17.35
N LYS A 105 -8.76 11.77 -18.57
CA LYS A 105 -7.94 12.81 -19.21
C LYS A 105 -8.83 13.96 -19.65
#